data_AF-A0A3A0EWD9-F1
#
_entry.id   AF-A0A3A0EWD9-F1
#
_cell.length_a   1.000
_cell.length_b   1.000
_cell.length_c   1.000
_cell.angle_alpha   90.00
_cell.angle_beta   90.00
_cell.angle_gamma   90.00
#
_symmetry.space_group_name_H-M   'P 1'
#
loop_
_entity.id
_entity.type
_entity.pdbx_description
1 polymer ?
#
loop_
_entity_poly.entity_id
_entity_poly.type
_entity_poly.pdbx_seq_one_letter_code
_entity_poly.pdbx_strand_id
1 'polypeptide(L)' 'MSVGFWQIILVVLLVVLLFGRGKISDLMGDVAKGIRSFKKGLNEDDDKPKALRDDSAKSSGNGQDGNKSA' A
#
# COMPACT_ATOMS: atom_id res chain seq x y z
N MET A 1 -22.17 -3.35 28.37
CA MET A 1 -21.60 -4.19 27.29
C MET A 1 -20.90 -3.28 26.30
N SER A 2 -19.66 -2.91 26.58
CA SER A 2 -18.90 -1.99 25.73
C SER A 2 -18.43 -2.73 24.50
N VAL A 3 -18.75 -2.20 23.33
CA VAL A 3 -18.18 -2.66 22.05
C VAL A 3 -16.71 -2.26 22.09
N GLY A 4 -15.87 -3.17 22.57
CA GLY A 4 -14.45 -2.95 22.74
C GLY A 4 -13.69 -3.18 21.44
N PHE A 5 -12.40 -2.87 21.48
CA PHE A 5 -11.46 -3.15 20.41
C PHE A 5 -11.46 -4.65 19.99
N TRP A 6 -11.78 -5.55 20.92
CA TRP A 6 -11.90 -6.99 20.70
C TRP A 6 -12.93 -7.36 19.61
N GLN A 7 -14.06 -6.65 19.53
CA GLN A 7 -15.10 -6.90 18.55
C GLN A 7 -14.66 -6.48 17.15
N ILE A 8 -13.93 -5.37 17.04
CA ILE A 8 -13.44 -4.85 15.76
C ILE A 8 -12.46 -5.85 15.13
N ILE A 9 -11.54 -6.43 15.91
CA ILE A 9 -10.59 -7.45 15.41
C ILE A 9 -11.34 -8.67 14.86
N LEU A 10 -12.36 -9.18 15.58
CA LEU A 10 -13.16 -10.32 15.11
C LEU A 10 -13.90 -10.02 13.81
N VAL A 11 -14.45 -8.82 13.67
CA VAL A 11 -15.14 -8.39 12.44
C VAL A 11 -14.16 -8.27 11.28
N VAL A 12 -12.98 -7.67 11.49
CA VAL A 12 -11.94 -7.55 10.46
C VAL A 12 -11.48 -8.92 9.99
N LEU A 13 -11.30 -9.88 10.90
CA LEU A 13 -10.92 -11.25 10.54
C LEU A 13 -11.96 -11.91 9.63
N LEU A 14 -13.25 -11.75 9.94
CA LEU A 14 -14.34 -12.23 9.09
C LEU A 14 -14.31 -11.56 7.72
N VAL A 15 -14.20 -10.22 7.65
CA VAL A 15 -14.13 -9.49 6.38
C VAL A 15 -12.95 -9.96 5.53
N VAL A 16 -11.78 -10.17 6.14
CA VAL A 16 -10.59 -10.69 5.43
C VAL A 16 -10.81 -12.11 4.92
N LEU A 17 -11.52 -12.96 5.66
CA LEU A 17 -11.80 -14.33 5.23
C LEU A 17 -12.85 -14.36 4.09
N LEU A 18 -13.89 -13.53 4.15
CA LEU A 18 -14.94 -13.47 3.13
C LEU A 18 -14.44 -12.87 1.81
N PHE A 19 -13.69 -11.77 1.87
CA PHE A 19 -13.20 -11.07 0.68
C PHE A 19 -11.84 -11.60 0.21
N GLY A 20 -11.09 -12.28 1.09
CA GLY A 20 -9.75 -12.77 0.83
C GLY A 20 -8.69 -11.67 0.85
N ARG A 21 -7.46 -12.04 1.21
CA ARG A 21 -6.31 -11.12 1.27
C ARG A 21 -5.97 -10.45 -0.07
N GLY A 22 -6.27 -11.10 -1.20
CA GLY A 22 -5.94 -10.59 -2.54
C GLY A 22 -6.74 -9.35 -2.92
N LYS A 23 -8.04 -9.34 -2.63
CA LYS A 23 -8.92 -8.20 -2.95
C LYS A 23 -8.67 -7.01 -2.04
N ILE A 24 -8.39 -7.26 -0.76
CA ILE A 24 -8.12 -6.20 0.22
C ILE A 24 -6.80 -5.50 -0.08
N SER A 25 -5.73 -6.21 -0.44
CA SER A 25 -4.44 -5.58 -0.77
C SER A 25 -4.51 -4.66 -2.00
N ASP A 26 -5.25 -5.06 -3.03
CA ASP A 26 -5.42 -4.26 -4.25
C ASP A 26 -6.20 -2.97 -3.95
N LEU A 27 -7.33 -3.10 -3.24
CA LEU A 27 -8.14 -1.97 -2.78
C LEU A 27 -7.39 -1.04 -1.82
N MET A 28 -6.62 -1.60 -0.88
CA MET A 28 -5.82 -0.83 0.07
C MET A 28 -4.71 -0.06 -0.64
N GLY A 29 -4.13 -0.61 -1.71
CA GLY A 29 -3.14 0.09 -2.53
C GLY A 29 -3.70 1.35 -3.18
N ASP A 30 -4.90 1.27 -3.76
CA ASP A 30 -5.54 2.43 -4.40
C ASP A 30 -6.06 3.44 -3.39
N VAL A 31 -6.59 2.98 -2.25
CA VAL A 31 -6.95 3.85 -1.12
C VAL A 31 -5.71 4.56 -0.56
N ALA A 32 -4.59 3.86 -0.41
CA ALA A 32 -3.34 4.44 0.09
C ALA A 32 -2.79 5.50 -0.87
N LYS A 33 -2.83 5.28 -2.18
CA LYS A 33 -2.48 6.30 -3.19
C LYS A 33 -3.38 7.52 -3.08
N GLY A 34 -4.70 7.33 -2.96
CA GLY A 34 -5.68 8.42 -2.79
C GLY A 34 -5.41 9.26 -1.53
N ILE A 35 -5.21 8.61 -0.38
CA ILE A 35 -4.91 9.28 0.89
C ILE A 35 -3.53 9.99 0.82
N ARG A 36 -2.52 9.38 0.19
CA ARG A 36 -1.18 9.97 0.04
C ARG A 36 -1.21 11.22 -0.84
N SER A 37 -1.96 11.20 -1.94
CA SER A 37 -2.18 12.37 -2.80
C SER A 37 -2.99 13.45 -2.10
N PHE A 38 -4.02 13.07 -1.34
CA PHE A 38 -4.80 14.02 -0.53
C PHE A 38 -3.93 14.71 0.53
N LYS A 39 -3.13 13.92 1.26
CA LYS A 39 -2.18 14.47 2.25
C LYS A 39 -1.13 15.35 1.58
N LYS A 40 -0.60 14.94 0.42
CA LYS A 40 0.36 15.73 -0.34
C LYS A 40 -0.23 17.07 -0.77
N GLY A 41 -1.45 17.09 -1.30
CA GLY A 41 -2.15 18.33 -1.66
C GLY A 41 -2.36 19.26 -0.46
N LEU A 42 -2.74 18.72 0.70
CA LEU A 42 -2.86 19.50 1.94
C LEU A 42 -1.53 20.01 2.50
N ASN A 43 -0.39 19.35 2.20
CA ASN A 43 0.94 19.78 2.64
C ASN A 43 1.64 20.70 1.62
N GLU A 44 1.17 20.73 0.37
CA GLU A 44 1.69 21.64 -0.67
C GLU A 44 1.30 23.11 -0.41
N ASP A 45 0.25 23.35 0.37
CA ASP A 45 -0.15 24.70 0.81
C ASP A 45 0.78 25.29 1.90
N ASP A 46 1.54 24.45 2.63
CA ASP A 46 2.35 24.89 3.77
C ASP A 46 3.88 24.80 3.56
N ASP A 47 4.42 23.91 2.71
CA ASP A 47 5.87 23.93 2.43
C ASP A 47 6.32 23.13 1.18
N LYS A 48 7.42 23.58 0.59
CA LYS A 48 8.04 23.22 -0.71
C LYS A 48 8.06 21.69 -1.05
N PRO A 49 7.94 21.27 -2.33
CA PRO A 49 7.64 19.89 -2.74
C PRO A 49 8.70 18.86 -2.35
N LYS A 50 8.33 17.92 -1.47
CA LYS A 50 9.00 16.63 -1.36
C LYS A 50 8.55 15.74 -2.50
N ALA A 51 9.31 15.76 -3.60
CA ALA A 51 9.22 14.79 -4.68
C ALA A 51 9.49 13.39 -4.12
N LEU A 52 8.44 12.69 -3.72
CA LEU A 52 8.52 11.27 -3.41
C LEU A 52 8.48 10.52 -4.73
N ARG A 53 9.67 10.16 -5.21
CA ARG A 53 9.88 9.05 -6.14
C ARG A 53 9.19 7.83 -5.54
N ASP A 54 8.15 7.37 -6.20
CA ASP A 54 7.49 6.10 -5.88
C ASP A 54 8.30 4.98 -6.55
N ASP A 55 9.47 4.70 -5.97
CA ASP A 55 10.19 3.45 -6.18
C ASP A 55 9.70 2.45 -5.13
N SER A 56 8.51 1.87 -5.33
CA SER A 56 8.19 0.58 -4.71
C SER A 56 7.07 -0.12 -5.46
N ALA A 57 7.47 -1.25 -6.08
CA ALA A 57 6.67 -2.28 -6.71
C ALA A 57 6.38 -2.12 -8.22
N LYS A 58 7.44 -1.96 -9.03
CA LYS A 58 7.47 -2.61 -10.36
C LYS A 58 8.78 -3.37 -10.58
N SER A 59 8.59 -4.62 -10.98
CA SER A 59 9.53 -5.53 -11.64
C SER A 59 10.67 -6.14 -10.83
N SER A 60 10.50 -7.44 -10.55
CA SER A 60 11.46 -8.49 -10.90
C SER A 60 12.81 -8.00 -11.45
N GLY A 61 13.87 -8.17 -10.68
CA GLY A 61 15.22 -8.29 -11.22
C GLY A 61 15.34 -9.61 -11.98
N ASN A 62 14.92 -9.65 -13.24
CA ASN A 62 15.49 -10.54 -14.25
C ASN A 62 16.56 -9.72 -14.97
N GLY A 63 17.83 -10.10 -14.81
CA GLY A 63 18.96 -9.35 -15.34
C GLY A 63 20.28 -9.69 -14.66
N GLN A 64 20.64 -10.97 -14.62
CA GLN A 64 22.05 -11.36 -14.58
C GLN A 64 22.42 -11.89 -15.96
N ASP A 65 22.61 -10.94 -16.86
CA ASP A 65 23.41 -11.08 -18.06
C ASP A 65 24.87 -11.15 -17.60
N GLY A 66 25.41 -12.36 -17.58
CA GLY A 66 26.75 -12.68 -17.13
C GLY A 66 27.53 -13.34 -18.25
N ASN A 67 27.93 -12.53 -19.23
CA ASN A 67 29.06 -12.76 -20.10
C ASN A 67 30.23 -13.48 -19.39
N LYS A 68 30.64 -14.64 -19.91
CA LYS A 68 32.04 -15.01 -20.22
C LYS A 68 32.09 -16.52 -20.50
N SER A 69 32.26 -16.93 -21.76
CA SER A 69 33.59 -17.12 -22.34
C SER A 69 34.35 -18.26 -21.66
N ALA A 70 34.11 -19.50 -22.09
CA ALA A 70 35.10 -20.55 -22.40
C ALA A 70 34.35 -21.86 -22.70
#